data_AF-A0A848RSG9-F1
#
_entry.id   AF-A0A848RSG9-F1
#
_cell.length_a   1.000
_cell.length_b   1.000
_cell.length_c   1.000
_cell.angle_alpha   90.00
_cell.angle_beta   90.00
_cell.angle_gamma   90.00
#
_symmetry.space_group_name_H-M   'P 1'
#
loop_
_entity.id
_entity.type
_entity.pdbx_description
1 polymer ?
#
loop_
_entity_poly.entity_id
_entity_poly.type
_entity_poly.pdbx_seq_one_letter_code
_entity_poly.pdbx_strand_id
1 'polypeptide(L)'
;MTDGRDRIDSYLDDLFGRLHGDPAECRSMLAEAEAHLRDAAAASVEAGMDEDAAQQAAIDAFGSAEHVARAVDPHPFVAAATAFALAGGWLAAIGFVAVGLSAGIARLLALLTSTQWVYGAPSSYRFAAAQCAHWMLVQPTAGNCRTAAAMEASDDSFLFAVAGSIAGLLVVGLVVLAAFLLRRAASIPRRRVPRPVVWAVGATAFGGAGLALLAAGIGGVVLRGHWGQGLWYVEAAVSLALAAYFCIRLVPAMASTLTPAGRS
;
A
#
# COMPACT_ATOMS: atom_id res chain seq x y z
N MET A 1 36.49 -2.96 41.75
CA MET A 1 36.34 -2.68 40.31
C MET A 1 34.90 -3.02 39.94
N THR A 2 33.98 -2.17 40.38
CA THR A 2 32.63 -2.09 39.81
C THR A 2 32.82 -1.72 38.34
N ASP A 3 32.21 -2.48 37.44
CA ASP A 3 32.22 -2.21 36.00
C ASP A 3 31.69 -0.77 35.81
N GLY A 4 32.61 0.15 35.51
CA GLY A 4 32.46 1.61 35.67
C GLY A 4 31.59 2.22 34.58
N ARG A 5 30.36 1.73 34.44
CA ARG A 5 29.38 2.32 33.54
C ARG A 5 28.68 3.45 34.26
N ASP A 6 28.84 4.66 33.71
CA ASP A 6 28.20 5.89 34.16
C ASP A 6 26.66 5.71 34.22
N ARG A 7 26.00 6.35 35.20
CA ARG A 7 24.53 6.27 35.33
C ARG A 7 23.83 6.89 34.12
N ILE A 8 24.41 7.95 33.57
CA ILE A 8 23.90 8.61 32.36
C ILE A 8 23.96 7.64 31.18
N ASP A 9 25.05 6.90 31.00
CA ASP A 9 25.18 5.93 29.91
C ASP A 9 24.15 4.81 30.04
N SER A 10 23.94 4.30 31.26
CA SER A 10 22.91 3.28 31.53
C SER A 10 21.49 3.79 31.26
N TYR A 11 21.23 5.07 31.56
CA TYR A 11 19.97 5.73 31.24
C TYR A 11 19.77 5.90 29.73
N LEU A 12 20.82 6.29 28.99
CA LEU A 12 20.78 6.44 27.54
C LEU A 12 20.60 5.09 26.83
N ASP A 13 21.16 4.00 27.37
CA ASP A 13 20.91 2.64 26.88
C ASP A 13 19.42 2.24 27.04
N ASP A 14 18.80 2.53 28.20
CA ASP A 14 17.36 2.28 28.42
C ASP A 14 16.50 3.18 27.51
N LEU A 15 16.86 4.45 27.37
CA LEU A 15 16.17 5.38 26.47
C LEU A 15 16.27 4.91 25.01
N PHE A 16 17.46 4.50 24.56
CA PHE A 16 17.67 3.98 23.21
C PHE A 16 16.81 2.74 22.94
N GLY A 17 16.75 1.80 23.91
CA GLY A 17 15.90 0.61 23.81
C GLY A 17 14.41 0.93 23.69
N ARG A 18 13.98 2.12 24.10
CA ARG A 18 12.58 2.58 24.08
C ARG A 18 12.25 3.55 22.95
N LEU A 19 13.25 4.22 22.38
CA LEU A 19 13.05 5.09 21.23
C LEU A 19 12.70 4.26 19.99
N HIS A 20 11.65 4.67 19.28
CA HIS A 20 11.21 4.05 18.04
C HIS A 20 11.16 5.12 16.96
N GLY A 21 11.81 4.89 15.81
CA GLY A 21 11.77 5.88 14.75
C GLY A 21 12.88 5.73 13.72
N ASP A 22 13.15 6.83 13.03
CA ASP A 22 14.29 6.92 12.13
C ASP A 22 15.60 6.85 12.93
N PRO A 23 16.58 6.00 12.54
CA PRO A 23 17.82 5.85 13.29
C PRO A 23 18.69 7.12 13.35
N ALA A 24 18.58 8.04 12.38
CA ALA A 24 19.30 9.30 12.44
C ALA A 24 18.65 10.25 13.45
N GLU A 25 17.31 10.32 13.46
CA GLU A 25 16.56 11.10 14.46
C GLU A 25 16.79 10.55 15.88
N CYS A 26 16.73 9.23 16.08
CA CYS A 26 17.00 8.63 17.39
C CYS A 26 18.42 8.93 17.88
N ARG A 27 19.43 8.84 17.00
CA ARG A 27 20.82 9.19 17.36
C ARG A 27 20.99 10.67 17.67
N SER A 28 20.36 11.54 16.89
CA SER A 28 20.37 12.99 17.15
C SER A 28 19.76 13.30 18.52
N MET A 29 18.63 12.65 18.84
CA MET A 29 17.95 12.84 20.11
C MET A 29 18.73 12.29 21.30
N LEU A 30 19.39 11.14 21.14
CA LEU A 30 20.28 10.61 22.18
C LEU A 30 21.46 11.53 22.43
N ALA A 31 22.08 12.06 21.38
CA ALA A 31 23.19 13.01 21.51
C ALA A 31 22.75 14.31 22.21
N GLU A 32 21.54 14.79 21.90
CA GLU A 32 20.95 15.96 22.57
C GLU A 32 20.62 15.68 24.04
N ALA A 33 20.01 14.52 24.33
CA ALA A 33 19.72 14.09 25.70
C ALA A 33 21.00 13.90 26.53
N GLU A 34 22.03 13.27 25.95
CA GLU A 34 23.35 13.11 26.56
C GLU A 34 23.96 14.46 26.92
N ALA A 35 24.00 15.40 25.97
CA ALA A 35 24.54 16.73 26.20
C ALA A 35 23.82 17.44 27.36
N HIS A 36 22.48 17.41 27.38
CA HIS A 36 21.71 18.03 28.46
C HIS A 36 21.92 17.36 29.83
N LEU A 37 22.00 16.03 29.87
CA LEU A 37 22.26 15.30 31.12
C LEU A 37 23.66 15.60 31.65
N ARG A 38 24.66 15.63 30.77
CA ARG A 38 26.06 15.96 31.12
C ARG A 38 26.19 17.39 31.61
N ASP A 39 25.57 18.35 30.94
CA ASP A 39 25.56 19.76 31.33
C ASP A 39 24.87 19.96 32.70
N ALA A 40 23.74 19.30 32.93
CA ALA A 40 23.01 19.38 34.20
C ALA A 40 23.77 18.73 35.37
N ALA A 41 24.42 17.59 35.12
CA ALA A 41 25.28 16.93 36.10
C ALA A 41 26.50 17.81 36.44
N ALA A 42 27.17 18.38 35.43
CA ALA A 42 28.31 19.27 35.62
C ALA A 42 27.94 20.50 36.49
N ALA A 43 26.80 21.14 36.21
CA ALA A 43 26.30 22.26 37.01
C ALA A 43 26.03 21.88 38.48
N SER A 44 25.58 20.65 38.74
CA SER A 44 25.34 20.15 40.10
C SER A 44 26.64 19.84 40.85
N VAL A 45 27.67 19.36 40.14
CA VAL A 45 29.02 19.16 40.69
C VAL A 45 29.66 20.51 41.03
N GLU A 46 29.53 21.52 40.15
CA GLU A 46 30.00 22.89 40.44
C GLU A 46 29.32 23.49 41.68
N ALA A 47 28.08 23.09 41.96
CA ALA A 47 27.35 23.46 43.18
C ALA A 47 27.77 22.64 44.42
N GLY A 48 28.73 21.73 44.30
CA GLY A 48 29.30 20.95 45.40
C GLY A 48 28.63 19.59 45.65
N MET A 49 27.81 19.08 44.74
CA MET A 49 27.31 17.70 44.84
C MET A 49 28.39 16.69 44.44
N ASP A 50 28.32 15.50 45.06
CA ASP A 50 29.06 14.32 44.60
C ASP A 50 28.64 13.92 43.18
N GLU A 51 29.57 13.40 42.38
CA GLU A 51 29.35 13.12 40.94
C GLU A 51 28.20 12.12 40.70
N ASP A 52 28.15 11.01 41.46
CA ASP A 52 27.08 10.01 41.33
C ASP A 52 25.71 10.60 41.71
N ALA A 53 25.69 11.46 42.74
CA ALA A 53 24.48 12.15 43.17
C ALA A 53 24.01 13.20 42.15
N ALA A 54 24.96 13.93 41.55
CA ALA A 54 24.71 14.91 40.50
C ALA A 54 24.11 14.26 39.24
N GLN A 55 24.66 13.11 38.80
CA GLN A 55 24.10 12.35 37.69
C GLN A 55 22.68 11.85 37.98
N GLN A 56 22.43 11.33 39.18
CA GLN A 56 21.08 10.90 39.56
C GLN A 56 20.10 12.08 39.59
N ALA A 57 20.51 13.22 40.15
CA ALA A 57 19.69 14.42 40.17
C ALA A 57 19.37 14.94 38.76
N ALA A 58 20.33 14.88 37.84
CA ALA A 58 20.11 15.21 36.43
C ALA A 58 19.08 14.27 35.78
N ILE A 59 19.19 12.95 36.00
CA ILE A 59 18.23 11.96 35.50
C ILE A 59 16.83 12.19 36.09
N ASP A 60 16.73 12.44 37.40
CA ASP A 60 15.45 12.68 38.08
C ASP A 60 14.76 13.95 37.56
N ALA A 61 15.55 15.00 37.27
CA ALA A 61 15.07 16.25 36.69
C ALA A 61 14.65 16.09 35.23
N PHE A 62 15.39 15.28 34.46
CA PHE A 62 15.08 14.99 33.06
C PHE A 62 13.85 14.08 32.92
N GLY A 63 13.62 13.22 33.91
CA GLY A 63 12.50 12.28 33.99
C GLY A 63 12.90 10.87 33.54
N SER A 64 12.03 9.89 33.82
CA SER A 64 12.28 8.50 33.42
C SER A 64 12.38 8.34 31.90
N ALA A 65 13.25 7.44 31.43
CA ALA A 65 13.42 7.14 30.01
C ALA A 65 12.10 6.77 29.31
N GLU A 66 11.17 6.13 30.02
CA GLU A 66 9.83 5.84 29.52
C GLU A 66 8.99 7.09 29.23
N HIS A 67 9.03 8.05 30.14
CA HIS A 67 8.29 9.31 30.00
C HIS A 67 8.83 10.11 28.83
N VAL A 68 10.16 10.21 28.70
CA VAL A 68 10.83 10.88 27.59
C VAL A 68 10.51 10.19 26.28
N ALA A 69 10.65 8.86 26.20
CA ALA A 69 10.34 8.09 24.99
C ALA A 69 8.86 8.24 24.56
N ARG A 70 7.91 8.24 25.52
CA ARG A 70 6.48 8.47 25.24
C ARG A 70 6.18 9.89 24.79
N ALA A 71 6.88 10.89 25.32
CA ALA A 71 6.74 12.27 24.90
C ALA A 71 7.23 12.47 23.45
N VAL A 72 8.21 11.68 23.03
CA VAL A 72 8.81 11.72 21.69
C VAL A 72 7.96 11.00 20.64
N ASP A 73 7.37 9.85 20.95
CA ASP A 73 6.46 9.11 20.05
C ASP A 73 5.05 8.98 20.66
N PRO A 74 4.25 10.05 20.69
CA PRO A 74 2.94 10.03 21.35
C PRO A 74 1.92 9.14 20.62
N HIS A 75 2.14 8.79 19.34
CA HIS A 75 1.11 8.19 18.48
C HIS A 75 1.64 7.08 17.54
N PRO A 76 2.22 5.98 18.06
CA PRO A 76 2.81 4.92 17.24
C PRO A 76 1.80 4.21 16.33
N PHE A 77 0.55 4.03 16.81
CA PHE A 77 -0.52 3.46 16.01
C PHE A 77 -0.91 4.35 14.83
N VAL A 78 -1.02 5.67 15.04
CA VAL A 78 -1.38 6.61 13.98
C VAL A 78 -0.25 6.71 12.95
N ALA A 79 1.01 6.67 13.40
CA ALA A 79 2.17 6.60 12.52
C ALA A 79 2.14 5.36 11.62
N ALA A 80 1.87 4.18 12.20
CA ALA A 80 1.72 2.93 11.46
C ALA A 80 0.52 2.98 10.50
N ALA A 81 -0.67 3.35 10.99
CA ALA A 81 -1.90 3.41 10.22
C ALA A 81 -1.77 4.34 9.00
N THR A 82 -1.19 5.53 9.19
CA THR A 82 -0.95 6.45 8.07
C THR A 82 0.10 5.93 7.09
N ALA A 83 1.11 5.18 7.55
CA ALA A 83 2.10 4.56 6.67
C ALA A 83 1.47 3.48 5.78
N PHE A 84 0.62 2.64 6.38
CA PHE A 84 -0.16 1.65 5.64
C PHE A 84 -1.20 2.30 4.73
N ALA A 85 -1.87 3.37 5.16
CA ALA A 85 -2.84 4.08 4.32
C ALA A 85 -2.18 4.69 3.06
N LEU A 86 -0.98 5.24 3.18
CA LEU A 86 -0.26 5.77 2.02
C LEU A 86 0.27 4.66 1.10
N ALA A 87 0.83 3.59 1.67
CA ALA A 87 1.31 2.45 0.88
C ALA A 87 0.15 1.72 0.17
N GLY A 88 -0.93 1.46 0.90
CA GLY A 88 -2.16 0.87 0.40
C GLY A 88 -2.85 1.79 -0.61
N GLY A 89 -2.89 3.09 -0.36
CA GLY A 89 -3.41 4.08 -1.31
C GLY A 89 -2.64 4.07 -2.63
N TRP A 90 -1.31 3.97 -2.60
CA TRP A 90 -0.51 3.85 -3.82
C TRP A 90 -0.80 2.56 -4.60
N LEU A 91 -0.92 1.41 -3.92
CA LEU A 91 -1.30 0.14 -4.56
C LEU A 91 -2.72 0.19 -5.13
N ALA A 92 -3.67 0.76 -4.38
CA ALA A 92 -5.05 0.93 -4.80
C ALA A 92 -5.15 1.85 -6.03
N ALA A 93 -4.37 2.94 -6.07
CA ALA A 93 -4.31 3.82 -7.23
C ALA A 93 -3.84 3.07 -8.49
N ILE A 94 -2.80 2.23 -8.38
CA ILE A 94 -2.36 1.37 -9.48
C ILE A 94 -3.49 0.42 -9.91
N GLY A 95 -4.18 -0.19 -8.95
CA GLY A 95 -5.32 -1.07 -9.23
C GLY A 95 -6.44 -0.36 -10.00
N PHE A 96 -6.86 0.83 -9.57
CA PHE A 96 -7.90 1.59 -10.27
C PHE A 96 -7.46 2.05 -11.66
N VAL A 97 -6.21 2.48 -11.83
CA VAL A 97 -5.65 2.79 -13.16
C VAL A 97 -5.66 1.54 -14.05
N ALA A 98 -5.28 0.38 -13.50
CA ALA A 98 -5.28 -0.88 -14.22
C ALA A 98 -6.69 -1.27 -14.69
N VAL A 99 -7.71 -1.13 -13.84
CA VAL A 99 -9.12 -1.38 -14.20
C VAL A 99 -9.56 -0.51 -15.38
N GLY A 100 -9.28 0.80 -15.32
CA GLY A 100 -9.63 1.73 -16.40
C GLY A 100 -8.88 1.40 -17.70
N LEU A 101 -7.59 1.08 -17.60
CA LEU A 101 -6.76 0.67 -18.75
C LEU A 101 -7.25 -0.65 -19.37
N SER A 102 -7.58 -1.64 -18.55
CA SER A 102 -8.13 -2.93 -18.99
C SER A 102 -9.42 -2.74 -19.77
N ALA A 103 -10.32 -1.87 -19.31
CA ALA A 103 -11.56 -1.55 -20.03
C ALA A 103 -11.29 -0.94 -21.41
N GLY A 104 -10.33 -0.02 -21.50
CA GLY A 104 -9.88 0.55 -22.78
C GLY A 104 -9.31 -0.50 -23.72
N ILE A 105 -8.43 -1.39 -23.22
CA ILE A 105 -7.85 -2.49 -23.99
C ILE A 105 -8.93 -3.46 -24.46
N ALA A 106 -9.89 -3.81 -23.60
CA ALA A 106 -10.98 -4.72 -23.95
C ALA A 106 -11.88 -4.12 -25.05
N ARG A 107 -12.17 -2.81 -25.00
CA ARG A 107 -12.91 -2.12 -26.06
C ARG A 107 -12.11 -2.10 -27.37
N LEU A 108 -10.80 -1.83 -27.32
CA LEU A 108 -9.93 -1.90 -28.51
C LEU A 108 -9.92 -3.31 -29.10
N LEU A 109 -9.78 -4.33 -28.26
CA LEU A 109 -9.79 -5.73 -28.69
C LEU A 109 -11.12 -6.11 -29.33
N ALA A 110 -12.24 -5.61 -28.81
CA ALA A 110 -13.57 -5.83 -29.40
C ALA A 110 -13.69 -5.21 -30.79
N LEU A 111 -13.08 -4.04 -31.02
CA LEU A 111 -13.03 -3.40 -32.34
C LEU A 111 -12.18 -4.18 -33.35
N LEU A 112 -11.06 -4.77 -32.88
CA LEU A 112 -10.14 -5.53 -33.73
C LEU A 112 -10.60 -6.96 -34.02
N THR A 113 -11.41 -7.54 -33.13
CA THR A 113 -11.85 -8.94 -33.21
C THR A 113 -13.36 -9.02 -33.40
N SER A 114 -14.13 -9.05 -32.32
CA SER A 114 -15.57 -8.85 -32.32
C SER A 114 -16.08 -8.51 -30.92
N THR A 115 -17.09 -7.64 -30.85
CA THR A 115 -17.81 -7.35 -29.60
C THR A 115 -18.45 -8.60 -29.01
N GLN A 116 -18.88 -9.55 -29.85
CA GLN A 116 -19.42 -10.84 -29.41
C GLN A 116 -18.40 -11.69 -28.65
N TRP A 117 -17.16 -11.73 -29.10
CA TRP A 117 -16.15 -12.55 -28.43
C TRP A 117 -15.72 -11.94 -27.08
N VAL A 118 -15.60 -10.60 -27.02
CA VAL A 118 -15.18 -9.91 -25.79
C VAL A 118 -16.29 -9.76 -24.77
N TYR A 119 -17.52 -9.46 -25.19
CA TYR A 119 -18.64 -9.10 -24.30
C TYR A 119 -19.91 -9.93 -24.52
N GLY A 120 -19.90 -10.87 -25.47
CA GLY A 120 -21.09 -11.62 -25.84
C GLY A 120 -21.54 -12.65 -24.80
N ALA A 121 -22.84 -12.93 -24.82
CA ALA A 121 -23.45 -13.96 -24.00
C ALA A 121 -23.09 -15.37 -24.49
N PRO A 122 -23.17 -16.40 -23.60
CA PRO A 122 -23.00 -17.80 -23.99
C PRO A 122 -23.90 -18.20 -25.16
N SER A 123 -23.45 -19.12 -26.02
CA SER A 123 -24.22 -19.58 -27.19
C SER A 123 -25.56 -20.22 -26.80
N SER A 124 -25.60 -20.89 -25.65
CA SER A 124 -26.79 -21.54 -25.09
C SER A 124 -27.78 -20.58 -24.41
N TYR A 125 -27.38 -19.34 -24.11
CA TYR A 125 -28.23 -18.38 -23.41
C TYR A 125 -29.38 -17.93 -24.32
N ARG A 126 -30.61 -18.02 -23.81
CA ARG A 126 -31.83 -17.57 -24.50
C ARG A 126 -32.34 -16.30 -23.83
N PHE A 127 -32.35 -15.21 -24.59
CA PHE A 127 -32.86 -13.93 -24.12
C PHE A 127 -34.39 -13.94 -24.04
N ALA A 128 -34.94 -13.32 -23.00
CA ALA A 128 -36.38 -13.09 -22.94
C ALA A 128 -36.78 -12.07 -24.03
N ALA A 129 -37.99 -12.21 -24.59
CA ALA A 129 -38.48 -11.33 -25.65
C ALA A 129 -38.45 -9.84 -25.23
N ALA A 130 -38.76 -9.54 -23.96
CA ALA A 130 -38.72 -8.19 -23.42
C ALA A 130 -37.31 -7.60 -23.37
N GLN A 131 -36.30 -8.37 -22.92
CA GLN A 131 -34.89 -7.93 -22.93
C GLN A 131 -34.42 -7.66 -24.36
N CYS A 132 -34.81 -8.53 -25.28
CA CYS A 132 -34.49 -8.40 -26.68
C CYS A 132 -35.06 -7.13 -27.30
N ALA A 133 -36.34 -6.85 -27.05
CA ALA A 133 -37.00 -5.64 -27.50
C ALA A 133 -36.32 -4.38 -26.92
N HIS A 134 -35.93 -4.43 -25.64
CA HIS A 134 -35.22 -3.33 -24.99
C HIS A 134 -33.86 -3.05 -25.64
N TRP A 135 -32.98 -4.06 -25.77
CA TRP A 135 -31.66 -3.82 -26.35
C TRP A 135 -31.69 -3.47 -27.84
N MET A 136 -32.62 -4.03 -28.61
CA MET A 136 -32.81 -3.62 -30.01
C MET A 136 -33.27 -2.17 -30.14
N LEU A 137 -33.99 -1.64 -29.14
CA LEU A 137 -34.40 -0.25 -29.07
C LEU A 137 -33.24 0.68 -28.69
N VAL A 138 -32.35 0.27 -27.78
CA VAL A 138 -31.17 1.05 -27.37
C VAL A 138 -30.04 0.98 -28.41
N GLN A 139 -29.91 -0.14 -29.12
CA GLN A 139 -28.84 -0.43 -30.08
C GLN A 139 -29.40 -0.66 -31.50
N PRO A 140 -29.91 0.38 -32.18
CA PRO A 140 -30.62 0.24 -33.46
C PRO A 140 -29.74 -0.26 -34.62
N THR A 141 -28.41 -0.17 -34.49
CA THR A 141 -27.46 -0.69 -35.49
C THR A 141 -27.22 -2.19 -35.36
N ALA A 142 -27.73 -2.84 -34.31
CA ALA A 142 -27.55 -4.27 -34.11
C ALA A 142 -28.45 -5.08 -35.06
N GLY A 143 -27.86 -5.98 -35.84
CA GLY A 143 -28.62 -6.84 -36.76
C GLY A 143 -29.42 -7.94 -36.07
N ASN A 144 -29.17 -8.23 -34.79
CA ASN A 144 -29.92 -9.18 -34.00
C ASN A 144 -29.76 -8.93 -32.49
N CYS A 145 -30.64 -9.58 -31.73
CA CYS A 145 -30.71 -9.53 -30.28
C CYS A 145 -29.38 -9.77 -29.55
N ARG A 146 -28.62 -10.77 -30.00
CA ARG A 146 -27.36 -11.17 -29.36
C ARG A 146 -26.31 -10.10 -29.58
N THR A 147 -26.25 -9.53 -30.78
CA THR A 147 -25.40 -8.38 -31.12
C THR A 147 -25.76 -7.17 -30.28
N ALA A 148 -27.05 -6.85 -30.16
CA ALA A 148 -27.52 -5.75 -29.33
C ALA A 148 -27.09 -5.93 -27.86
N ALA A 149 -27.29 -7.12 -27.29
CA ALA A 149 -26.89 -7.43 -25.92
C ALA A 149 -25.37 -7.29 -25.68
N ALA A 150 -24.53 -7.71 -26.63
CA ALA A 150 -23.08 -7.58 -26.49
C ALA A 150 -22.59 -6.14 -26.65
N MET A 151 -23.24 -5.36 -27.51
CA MET A 151 -22.95 -3.93 -27.64
C MET A 151 -23.28 -3.20 -26.35
N GLU A 152 -24.47 -3.45 -25.78
CA GLU A 152 -24.89 -2.91 -24.50
C GLU A 152 -23.93 -3.30 -23.37
N ALA A 153 -23.63 -4.60 -23.25
CA ALA A 153 -22.68 -5.08 -22.24
C ALA A 153 -21.29 -4.44 -22.38
N SER A 154 -20.86 -4.12 -23.60
CA SER A 154 -19.59 -3.44 -23.81
C SER A 154 -19.63 -1.98 -23.39
N ASP A 155 -20.74 -1.28 -23.61
CA ASP A 155 -20.90 0.12 -23.21
C ASP A 155 -21.01 0.23 -21.68
N ASP A 156 -21.82 -0.63 -21.06
CA ASP A 156 -21.97 -0.72 -19.60
C ASP A 156 -20.66 -1.08 -18.91
N SER A 157 -19.96 -2.12 -19.39
CA SER A 157 -18.69 -2.55 -18.78
C SER A 157 -17.65 -1.44 -18.85
N PHE A 158 -17.56 -0.74 -19.97
CA PHE A 158 -16.64 0.38 -20.13
C PHE A 158 -17.02 1.54 -19.20
N LEU A 159 -18.29 1.92 -19.17
CA LEU A 159 -18.79 2.99 -18.31
C LEU A 159 -18.52 2.69 -16.83
N PHE A 160 -18.88 1.50 -16.35
CA PHE A 160 -18.67 1.12 -14.95
C PHE A 160 -17.20 1.02 -14.59
N ALA A 161 -16.35 0.47 -15.46
CA ALA A 161 -14.92 0.38 -15.18
C ALA A 161 -14.24 1.75 -15.15
N VAL A 162 -14.56 2.64 -16.10
CA VAL A 162 -14.00 4.00 -16.14
C VAL A 162 -14.55 4.85 -14.99
N ALA A 163 -15.86 4.85 -14.76
CA ALA A 163 -16.46 5.59 -13.65
C ALA A 163 -15.96 5.06 -12.30
N GLY A 164 -15.86 3.74 -12.13
CA GLY A 164 -15.30 3.10 -10.95
C GLY A 164 -13.83 3.42 -10.75
N SER A 165 -13.03 3.46 -11.81
CA SER A 165 -11.62 3.88 -11.77
C SER A 165 -11.48 5.32 -11.30
N ILE A 166 -12.26 6.25 -11.88
CA ILE A 166 -12.25 7.67 -11.49
C ILE A 166 -12.70 7.85 -10.04
N ALA A 167 -13.85 7.27 -9.67
CA ALA A 167 -14.37 7.36 -8.31
C ALA A 167 -13.39 6.74 -7.29
N GLY A 168 -12.81 5.59 -7.61
CA GLY A 168 -11.80 4.92 -6.78
C GLY A 168 -10.55 5.77 -6.59
N LEU A 169 -10.03 6.39 -7.66
CA LEU A 169 -8.89 7.31 -7.58
C LEU A 169 -9.20 8.55 -6.75
N LEU A 170 -10.41 9.11 -6.85
CA LEU A 170 -10.83 10.23 -6.00
C LEU A 170 -10.86 9.83 -4.53
N VAL A 171 -11.45 8.69 -4.19
CA VAL A 171 -11.48 8.18 -2.80
C VAL A 171 -10.07 7.94 -2.28
N VAL A 172 -9.20 7.30 -3.08
CA VAL A 172 -7.79 7.08 -2.71
C VAL A 172 -7.07 8.41 -2.50
N GLY A 173 -7.27 9.39 -3.37
CA GLY A 173 -6.71 10.74 -3.26
C GLY A 173 -7.13 11.43 -1.96
N LEU A 174 -8.40 11.34 -1.59
CA LEU A 174 -8.93 11.89 -0.34
C LEU A 174 -8.33 11.20 0.90
N VAL A 175 -8.20 9.86 0.88
CA VAL A 175 -7.57 9.10 1.97
C VAL A 175 -6.10 9.46 2.13
N VAL A 176 -5.35 9.54 1.02
CA VAL A 176 -3.94 9.94 1.02
C VAL A 176 -3.77 11.37 1.51
N LEU A 177 -4.63 12.29 1.08
CA LEU A 177 -4.64 13.68 1.54
C LEU A 177 -4.95 13.76 3.04
N ALA A 178 -5.97 13.05 3.53
CA ALA A 178 -6.30 13.00 4.95
C ALA A 178 -5.14 12.44 5.79
N ALA A 179 -4.52 11.35 5.36
CA ALA A 179 -3.34 10.79 6.01
C ALA A 179 -2.16 11.77 6.02
N PHE A 180 -1.95 12.50 4.94
CA PHE A 180 -0.91 13.53 4.85
C PHE A 180 -1.19 14.72 5.78
N LEU A 181 -2.43 15.21 5.84
CA LEU A 181 -2.83 16.30 6.73
C LEU A 181 -2.75 15.90 8.20
N LEU A 182 -3.19 14.69 8.56
CA LEU A 182 -3.06 14.15 9.91
C LEU A 182 -1.60 14.05 10.35
N ARG A 183 -0.72 13.58 9.45
CA ARG A 183 0.73 13.54 9.72
C ARG A 183 1.31 14.92 9.98
N ARG A 184 0.90 15.92 9.18
CA ARG A 184 1.37 17.29 9.33
C ARG A 184 0.85 17.94 10.63
N ALA A 185 -0.40 17.67 10.99
CA ALA A 185 -1.03 18.26 12.17
C ALA A 185 -0.50 17.67 13.48
N ALA A 186 -0.21 16.38 13.51
CA ALA A 186 0.21 15.67 14.73
C ALA A 186 1.73 15.45 14.83
N SER A 187 2.54 16.15 14.03
CA SER A 187 4.01 16.03 13.99
C SER A 187 4.51 14.58 13.97
N ILE A 188 3.77 13.70 13.28
CA ILE A 188 3.98 12.26 13.37
C ILE A 188 5.26 11.88 12.62
N PRO A 189 6.16 11.08 13.24
CA PRO A 189 7.38 10.62 12.59
C PRO A 189 7.12 9.93 11.25
N ARG A 190 8.05 10.08 10.31
CA ARG A 190 7.94 9.50 8.96
C ARG A 190 8.18 7.99 8.96
N ARG A 191 7.26 7.21 9.54
CA ARG A 191 7.27 5.75 9.36
C ARG A 191 6.94 5.43 7.91
N ARG A 192 7.81 4.62 7.29
CA ARG A 192 7.64 4.08 5.94
C ARG A 192 7.46 2.56 6.06
N VAL A 193 6.43 2.04 5.40
CA VAL A 193 6.31 0.59 5.24
C VAL A 193 7.54 0.11 4.46
N PRO A 194 8.22 -0.96 4.90
CA PRO A 194 9.37 -1.49 4.17
C PRO A 194 8.98 -1.78 2.72
N ARG A 195 9.75 -1.24 1.76
CA ARG A 195 9.50 -1.43 0.32
C ARG A 195 9.28 -2.90 -0.08
N PRO A 196 10.03 -3.90 0.44
CA PRO A 196 9.78 -5.30 0.12
C PRO A 196 8.37 -5.76 0.46
N VAL A 197 7.78 -5.26 1.56
CA VAL A 197 6.41 -5.61 1.97
C VAL A 197 5.40 -5.08 0.94
N VAL A 198 5.55 -3.83 0.50
CA VAL A 198 4.66 -3.25 -0.53
C VAL A 198 4.76 -4.03 -1.84
N TRP A 199 5.98 -4.42 -2.25
CA TRP A 199 6.19 -5.22 -3.46
C TRP A 199 5.60 -6.63 -3.34
N ALA A 200 5.75 -7.28 -2.19
CA ALA A 200 5.16 -8.60 -1.95
C ALA A 200 3.63 -8.55 -1.95
N VAL A 201 3.03 -7.55 -1.30
CA VAL A 201 1.56 -7.35 -1.32
C VAL A 201 1.07 -7.06 -2.74
N GLY A 202 1.76 -6.21 -3.50
CA GLY A 202 1.42 -5.97 -4.91
C GLY A 202 1.51 -7.24 -5.75
N ALA A 203 2.62 -7.96 -5.67
CA ALA A 203 2.83 -9.21 -6.41
C ALA A 203 1.75 -10.26 -6.10
N THR A 204 1.40 -10.44 -4.83
CA THR A 204 0.39 -11.41 -4.40
C THR A 204 -1.02 -10.99 -4.77
N ALA A 205 -1.39 -9.72 -4.57
CA ALA A 205 -2.72 -9.21 -4.91
C ALA A 205 -2.98 -9.26 -6.42
N PHE A 206 -2.07 -8.70 -7.23
CA PHE A 206 -2.22 -8.69 -8.69
C PHE A 206 -1.96 -10.08 -9.31
N GLY A 207 -1.07 -10.87 -8.72
CA GLY A 207 -0.82 -12.24 -9.16
C GLY A 207 -2.02 -13.15 -8.91
N GLY A 208 -2.58 -13.09 -7.70
CA GLY A 208 -3.77 -13.84 -7.32
C GLY A 208 -4.99 -13.45 -8.17
N ALA A 209 -5.23 -12.15 -8.35
CA ALA A 209 -6.29 -11.66 -9.23
C ALA A 209 -6.09 -12.13 -10.68
N GLY A 210 -4.88 -11.97 -11.22
CA GLY A 210 -4.57 -12.36 -12.60
C GLY A 210 -4.75 -13.86 -12.86
N LEU A 211 -4.30 -14.71 -11.92
CA LEU A 211 -4.51 -16.16 -12.01
C LEU A 211 -5.98 -16.55 -11.88
N ALA A 212 -6.73 -15.91 -10.98
CA ALA A 212 -8.16 -16.16 -10.81
C ALA A 212 -8.95 -15.78 -12.08
N LEU A 213 -8.66 -14.61 -12.66
CA LEU A 213 -9.28 -14.12 -13.90
C LEU A 213 -8.92 -15.02 -15.09
N LEU A 214 -7.66 -15.46 -15.18
CA LEU A 214 -7.23 -16.40 -16.22
C LEU A 214 -7.97 -17.74 -16.08
N ALA A 215 -8.08 -18.26 -14.86
CA ALA A 215 -8.82 -19.49 -14.58
C ALA A 215 -10.31 -19.34 -14.94
N ALA A 216 -10.93 -18.19 -14.64
CA ALA A 216 -12.30 -17.89 -15.04
C ALA A 216 -12.46 -17.86 -16.56
N GLY A 217 -11.52 -17.23 -17.28
CA GLY A 217 -11.48 -17.23 -18.75
C GLY A 217 -11.38 -18.64 -19.34
N ILE A 218 -10.43 -19.45 -18.86
CA ILE A 218 -10.26 -20.85 -19.27
C ILE A 218 -11.51 -21.68 -18.94
N GLY A 219 -12.07 -21.52 -17.74
CA GLY A 219 -13.32 -22.15 -17.33
C GLY A 219 -14.47 -21.79 -18.28
N GLY A 220 -14.53 -20.54 -18.73
CA GLY A 220 -15.49 -20.07 -19.74
C GLY A 220 -15.36 -20.78 -21.09
N VAL A 221 -14.15 -21.12 -21.52
CA VAL A 221 -13.90 -21.90 -22.74
C VAL A 221 -14.32 -23.35 -22.57
N VAL A 222 -13.95 -23.97 -21.44
CA VAL A 222 -14.21 -25.39 -21.16
C VAL A 222 -15.69 -25.66 -20.89
N LEU A 223 -16.33 -24.82 -20.08
CA LEU A 223 -17.71 -25.01 -19.61
C LEU A 223 -18.76 -24.35 -20.52
N ARG A 224 -18.35 -23.61 -21.57
CA ARG A 224 -19.22 -22.94 -22.56
C ARG A 224 -20.35 -22.07 -21.97
N GLY A 225 -20.21 -21.60 -20.72
CA GLY A 225 -21.31 -21.03 -19.94
C GLY A 225 -21.14 -19.59 -19.46
N HIS A 226 -20.01 -18.93 -19.74
CA HIS A 226 -19.73 -17.59 -19.20
C HIS A 226 -19.75 -16.50 -20.26
N TRP A 227 -20.12 -15.30 -19.81
CA TRP A 227 -20.17 -14.09 -20.62
C TRP A 227 -18.76 -13.59 -20.93
N GLY A 228 -18.57 -13.11 -22.16
CA GLY A 228 -17.44 -12.27 -22.57
C GLY A 228 -16.05 -12.83 -22.26
N GLN A 229 -15.64 -13.91 -22.94
CA GLN A 229 -14.34 -14.56 -22.69
C GLN A 229 -13.15 -13.61 -22.85
N GLY A 230 -13.21 -12.73 -23.85
CA GLY A 230 -12.13 -11.77 -24.11
C GLY A 230 -11.86 -10.81 -22.96
N LEU A 231 -12.89 -10.42 -22.20
CA LEU A 231 -12.74 -9.50 -21.07
C LEU A 231 -11.84 -10.11 -19.98
N TRP A 232 -12.11 -11.35 -19.58
CA TRP A 232 -11.33 -12.07 -18.56
C TRP A 232 -9.86 -12.18 -18.92
N TYR A 233 -9.55 -12.43 -20.20
CA TYR A 233 -8.17 -12.53 -20.68
C TYR A 233 -7.44 -11.19 -20.65
N VAL A 234 -8.12 -10.09 -21.00
CA VAL A 234 -7.53 -8.75 -20.94
C VAL A 234 -7.22 -8.36 -19.50
N GLU A 235 -8.16 -8.56 -18.58
CA GLU A 235 -7.96 -8.26 -17.16
C GLU A 235 -6.87 -9.15 -16.54
N ALA A 236 -6.87 -10.44 -16.87
CA ALA A 236 -5.83 -11.36 -16.45
C ALA A 236 -4.45 -10.93 -16.95
N ALA A 237 -4.32 -10.56 -18.23
CA ALA A 237 -3.05 -10.14 -18.82
C ALA A 237 -2.50 -8.88 -18.15
N VAL A 238 -3.35 -7.86 -17.94
CA VAL A 238 -2.95 -6.62 -17.25
C VAL A 238 -2.53 -6.90 -15.81
N SER A 239 -3.32 -7.70 -15.07
CA SER A 239 -3.01 -8.04 -13.68
C SER A 239 -1.73 -8.86 -13.54
N LEU A 240 -1.49 -9.83 -14.43
CA LEU A 240 -0.25 -10.62 -14.45
C LEU A 240 0.96 -9.77 -14.84
N ALA A 241 0.82 -8.80 -15.75
CA ALA A 241 1.88 -7.86 -16.08
C ALA A 241 2.29 -7.01 -14.88
N LEU A 242 1.32 -6.53 -14.10
CA LEU A 242 1.58 -5.81 -12.84
C LEU A 242 2.23 -6.73 -11.80
N ALA A 243 1.76 -7.96 -11.66
CA ALA A 243 2.36 -8.94 -10.77
C ALA A 243 3.84 -9.19 -11.12
N ALA A 244 4.15 -9.37 -12.40
CA ALA A 244 5.51 -9.53 -12.90
C ALA A 244 6.38 -8.30 -12.58
N TYR A 245 5.85 -7.09 -12.78
CA TYR A 245 6.52 -5.85 -12.39
C TYR A 245 6.89 -5.84 -10.90
N PHE A 246 5.94 -6.20 -10.02
CA PHE A 246 6.20 -6.26 -8.57
C PHE A 246 7.21 -7.34 -8.19
N CYS A 247 7.16 -8.52 -8.81
CA CYS A 247 8.14 -9.58 -8.61
C CYS A 247 9.57 -9.14 -8.99
N ILE A 248 9.73 -8.49 -10.15
CA ILE A 248 11.02 -7.96 -10.62
C ILE A 248 11.59 -6.95 -9.62
N ARG A 249 10.75 -6.13 -8.99
CA ARG A 249 11.17 -5.17 -7.96
C ARG A 249 11.46 -5.81 -6.61
N LEU A 250 10.81 -6.93 -6.28
CA LEU A 250 10.97 -7.63 -5.00
C LEU A 250 12.30 -8.39 -4.92
N VAL A 251 12.71 -9.07 -6.00
CA VAL A 251 13.88 -9.96 -6.00
C VAL A 251 15.19 -9.28 -5.56
N PRO A 252 15.59 -8.12 -6.12
CA PRO A 252 16.82 -7.43 -5.68
C PRO A 252 16.74 -6.96 -4.22
N ALA A 253 15.55 -6.57 -3.77
CA ALA A 253 15.34 -6.10 -2.41
C ALA A 253 15.57 -7.23 -1.39
N MET A 254 15.14 -8.46 -1.71
CA MET A 254 15.42 -9.64 -0.88
C MET A 254 16.90 -10.05 -0.93
N ALA A 255 17.55 -9.99 -2.09
CA ALA A 255 18.97 -10.32 -2.21
C ALA A 255 19.87 -9.45 -1.31
N SER A 256 19.53 -8.16 -1.19
CA SER A 256 20.26 -7.22 -0.31
C SER A 256 20.17 -7.57 1.18
N THR A 257 19.09 -8.24 1.61
CA THR A 257 18.91 -8.65 3.02
C THR A 257 19.65 -9.94 3.37
N LEU A 258 19.97 -10.76 2.36
CA LEU A 258 20.60 -12.07 2.55
C LEU A 258 22.13 -12.02 2.51
N THR A 259 22.73 -10.88 2.15
CA THR A 259 24.19 -10.73 2.17
C THR A 259 24.60 -10.29 3.58
N PRO A 260 25.11 -11.19 4.44
CA PRO A 260 25.48 -10.81 5.80
C PRO A 260 26.62 -9.80 5.72
N ALA A 261 26.54 -8.73 6.51
CA ALA A 261 27.64 -7.80 6.72
C ALA A 261 28.77 -8.54 7.45
N GLY A 262 29.57 -9.29 6.70
CA GLY A 262 30.56 -10.22 7.22
C GLY A 262 31.70 -10.37 6.25
N ARG A 263 32.49 -9.30 6.10
CA ARG A 263 33.91 -9.26 5.70
C ARG A 263 34.39 -7.80 5.72
N SER A 264 34.72 -7.31 6.91
CA SER A 264 35.67 -6.22 7.13
C SER A 264 36.37 -6.49 8.45
#